data_AF-A0A1Y1IJ77-F1
#
_entry.id   AF-A0A1Y1IJ77-F1
#
_cell.length_a   1.000
_cell.length_b   1.000
_cell.length_c   1.000
_cell.angle_alpha   90.00
_cell.angle_beta   90.00
_cell.angle_gamma   90.00
#
_symmetry.space_group_name_H-M   'P 1'
#
loop_
_entity.id
_entity.type
_entity.pdbx_description
1 polymer ?
#
loop_
_entity_poly.entity_id
_entity_poly.type
_entity_poly.pdbx_seq_one_letter_code
_entity_poly.pdbx_strand_id
1 'polypeptide(L)'
;MRKQVVAAFMVALALTGAVAVTEPSGAFVTAPPRRLQGDELQTVNLFQKNTPSVVYITNLAVRRDQFTLDIMAVPQGSGSGFIWDKQGNIVTNYHVIRGASDLRC
;
A
#
# COMPACT_ATOMS: atom_id res chain seq x y z
N MET A 1 37.62 -57.48 -1.45
CA MET A 1 36.46 -58.21 -2.03
C MET A 1 36.04 -57.42 -3.27
N ARG A 2 36.44 -57.78 -4.50
CA ARG A 2 35.74 -58.68 -5.48
C ARG A 2 34.26 -58.25 -5.63
N LYS A 3 33.65 -57.90 -6.77
CA LYS A 3 33.87 -58.00 -8.24
C LYS A 3 32.88 -56.98 -8.88
N GLN A 4 33.26 -56.16 -9.85
CA GLN A 4 33.05 -56.33 -11.31
C GLN A 4 31.61 -56.53 -11.82
N VAL A 5 31.42 -56.01 -13.04
CA VAL A 5 30.35 -56.26 -14.03
C VAL A 5 29.12 -55.35 -13.78
N VAL A 6 28.66 -54.51 -14.72
CA VAL A 6 28.06 -54.89 -16.00
C VAL A 6 28.10 -53.70 -16.98
N ALA A 7 28.54 -54.01 -18.20
CA ALA A 7 28.40 -53.21 -19.40
C ALA A 7 26.99 -53.35 -20.02
N ALA A 8 26.71 -52.50 -21.01
CA ALA A 8 25.71 -52.64 -22.08
C ALA A 8 24.47 -51.74 -21.99
N PHE A 9 24.43 -50.81 -22.95
CA PHE A 9 23.35 -50.63 -23.94
C PHE A 9 21.91 -50.89 -23.47
N MET A 10 21.06 -49.86 -23.52
CA MET A 10 19.88 -49.80 -24.41
C MET A 10 19.03 -48.54 -24.12
N VAL A 11 19.02 -47.64 -25.13
CA VAL A 11 17.85 -46.98 -25.73
C VAL A 11 16.73 -46.39 -24.84
N ALA A 12 16.61 -45.06 -24.97
CA ALA A 12 15.41 -44.21 -24.99
C ALA A 12 14.45 -44.21 -23.78
N LEU A 13 14.37 -43.04 -23.14
CA LEU A 13 13.08 -42.37 -23.01
C LEU A 13 13.29 -40.84 -22.98
N ALA A 14 13.19 -40.24 -24.16
CA ALA A 14 12.99 -38.80 -24.29
C ALA A 14 11.59 -38.47 -23.77
N LEU A 15 11.50 -37.98 -22.53
CA LEU A 15 10.33 -37.26 -22.05
C LEU A 15 10.79 -35.97 -21.35
N THR A 16 11.48 -35.12 -22.11
CA THR A 16 11.38 -33.67 -21.90
C THR A 16 9.94 -33.29 -22.26
N GLY A 17 9.05 -33.38 -21.27
CA GLY A 17 7.73 -32.77 -21.36
C GLY A 17 7.92 -31.28 -21.58
N ALA A 18 7.68 -30.82 -22.80
CA ALA A 18 7.55 -29.41 -23.10
C ALA A 18 6.34 -28.92 -22.28
N VAL A 19 6.62 -28.28 -21.14
CA VAL A 19 5.62 -27.49 -20.44
C VAL A 19 5.30 -26.34 -21.39
N ALA A 20 4.16 -26.43 -22.07
CA ALA A 20 3.61 -25.33 -22.83
C ALA A 20 3.29 -24.22 -21.83
N VAL A 21 4.23 -23.29 -21.66
CA VAL A 21 3.98 -22.04 -20.96
C VAL A 21 2.91 -21.33 -21.79
N THR A 22 1.67 -21.36 -21.28
CA THR A 22 0.61 -20.53 -21.82
C THR A 22 0.97 -19.11 -21.47
N GLU A 23 1.61 -18.40 -22.40
CA GLU A 23 1.80 -16.96 -22.28
C GLU A 23 0.41 -16.34 -22.14
N PRO A 24 0.15 -15.52 -21.10
CA PRO A 24 -1.10 -14.81 -21.03
C PRO A 24 -1.15 -13.89 -22.25
N SER A 25 -1.98 -14.24 -23.24
CA SER A 25 -2.37 -13.33 -24.32
C SER A 25 -3.29 -12.26 -23.75
N GLY A 26 -2.75 -11.46 -22.82
CA GLY A 26 -3.34 -10.22 -22.37
C GLY A 26 -3.10 -9.20 -23.46
N ALA A 27 -3.99 -9.17 -24.46
CA ALA A 27 -4.13 -8.01 -25.33
C ALA A 27 -4.65 -6.84 -24.48
N PHE A 28 -3.79 -6.24 -23.67
CA PHE A 28 -4.04 -4.92 -23.12
C PHE A 28 -4.08 -3.97 -24.31
N VAL A 29 -5.28 -3.49 -24.64
CA VAL A 29 -5.43 -2.31 -25.49
C VAL A 29 -4.79 -1.16 -24.73
N THR A 30 -3.49 -0.96 -24.96
CA THR A 30 -2.79 0.21 -24.47
C THR A 30 -3.26 1.34 -25.35
N ALA A 31 -4.32 2.03 -24.93
CA ALA A 31 -4.73 3.27 -25.56
C ALA A 31 -3.49 4.18 -25.66
N PRO A 32 -3.24 4.83 -26.81
CA PRO A 32 -2.12 5.75 -26.91
C PRO A 32 -2.23 6.78 -25.77
N PRO A 33 -1.12 7.17 -25.13
CA PRO A 33 -1.16 8.08 -23.99
C PRO A 33 -1.93 9.34 -24.37
N ARG A 34 -3.15 9.44 -23.84
CA ARG A 34 -4.04 10.54 -24.13
C ARG A 34 -3.43 11.78 -23.48
N ARG A 35 -3.16 12.81 -24.29
CA ARG A 35 -2.75 14.11 -23.75
C ARG A 35 -3.84 14.59 -22.79
N LEU A 36 -3.44 15.01 -21.60
CA LEU A 36 -4.36 15.58 -20.63
C LEU A 36 -5.02 16.81 -21.28
N GLN A 37 -6.34 16.87 -21.20
CA GLN A 37 -7.11 18.01 -21.67
C GLN A 37 -6.84 19.20 -20.73
N GLY A 38 -7.12 20.43 -21.20
CA GLY A 38 -6.85 21.64 -20.42
C GLY A 38 -7.44 21.61 -19.01
N ASP A 39 -8.66 21.09 -18.88
CA ASP A 39 -9.39 21.02 -17.59
C ASP A 39 -8.80 19.97 -16.65
N GLU A 40 -8.32 18.85 -17.20
CA GLU A 40 -7.64 17.81 -16.44
C GLU A 40 -6.31 18.31 -15.91
N LEU A 41 -5.55 19.06 -16.73
CA LEU A 41 -4.30 19.69 -16.31
C LEU A 41 -4.53 20.69 -15.17
N GLN A 42 -5.61 21.47 -15.21
CA GLN A 42 -5.95 22.39 -14.12
C GLN A 42 -6.23 21.63 -12.82
N THR A 43 -7.00 20.55 -12.89
CA THR A 43 -7.31 19.72 -11.72
C THR A 43 -6.05 19.07 -11.16
N VAL A 44 -5.20 18.49 -12.01
CA VAL A 44 -3.92 17.89 -11.61
C VAL A 44 -3.03 18.92 -10.92
N ASN A 45 -2.89 20.11 -11.50
CA ASN A 45 -2.10 21.19 -10.91
C ASN A 45 -2.67 21.65 -9.56
N LEU A 46 -3.99 21.73 -9.44
CA LEU A 46 -4.65 22.09 -8.17
C LEU A 46 -4.35 21.05 -7.09
N PHE A 47 -4.49 19.76 -7.39
CA PHE A 47 -4.15 18.70 -6.43
C PHE A 47 -2.66 18.72 -6.07
N GLN A 48 -1.77 18.76 -7.07
CA GLN A 48 -0.32 18.75 -6.84
C GLN A 48 0.14 19.90 -5.94
N LYS A 49 -0.44 21.09 -6.10
CA LYS A 49 -0.08 22.27 -5.29
C LYS A 49 -0.65 22.22 -3.87
N ASN A 50 -1.83 21.64 -3.66
CA ASN A 50 -2.55 21.73 -2.39
C ASN A 50 -2.40 20.49 -1.49
N THR A 51 -2.17 19.30 -2.06
CA THR A 51 -1.97 18.05 -1.30
C THR A 51 -0.91 18.17 -0.19
N PRO A 52 0.24 18.85 -0.37
CA PRO A 52 1.22 19.00 0.70
C PRO A 52 0.72 19.75 1.95
N SER A 53 -0.40 20.48 1.85
CA SER A 53 -1.00 21.20 2.97
C SER A 53 -2.04 20.36 3.74
N VAL A 54 -2.40 19.19 3.24
CA VAL A 54 -3.39 18.29 3.85
C VAL A 54 -2.68 17.27 4.73
N VAL A 55 -3.15 17.11 5.97
CA VAL A 55 -2.59 16.19 6.97
C VAL A 55 -3.59 15.10 7.33
N TYR A 56 -3.06 13.96 7.76
CA TYR A 56 -3.84 12.84 8.26
C TYR A 56 -3.84 12.87 9.80
N ILE A 57 -5.02 12.90 10.41
CA ILE A 57 -5.16 13.03 11.87
C ILE A 57 -5.61 11.70 12.44
N THR A 58 -4.84 11.17 13.38
CA THR A 58 -5.19 9.98 14.17
C THR A 58 -5.59 10.39 15.57
N ASN A 59 -6.80 10.03 15.96
CA ASN A 59 -7.32 10.19 17.31
C ASN A 59 -6.93 8.96 18.14
N LEU A 60 -6.09 9.17 19.15
CA LEU A 60 -5.66 8.13 20.07
C LEU A 60 -6.42 8.26 21.38
N ALA A 61 -6.99 7.16 21.84
CA ALA A 61 -7.56 7.07 23.16
C ALA A 61 -6.68 6.17 24.04
N VAL A 62 -6.46 6.61 25.27
CA VAL A 62 -5.76 5.80 26.26
C VAL A 62 -6.67 4.66 26.70
N ARG A 63 -6.18 3.43 26.61
CA ARG A 63 -6.83 2.23 27.16
C ARG A 63 -5.88 1.60 28.18
N ARG A 64 -6.42 1.27 29.35
CA ARG A 64 -5.69 0.54 30.39
C ARG A 64 -5.99 -0.94 30.24
N ASP A 65 -4.97 -1.76 30.05
CA ASP A 65 -5.15 -3.21 30.10
C ASP A 65 -5.51 -3.61 31.54
N GLN A 66 -6.62 -4.33 31.67
CA GLN A 66 -7.19 -4.74 32.95
C GLN A 66 -6.34 -5.82 33.64
N PHE A 67 -5.49 -6.53 32.89
CA PHE A 67 -4.67 -7.62 33.41
C PHE A 67 -3.21 -7.21 33.68
N THR A 68 -2.62 -6.37 32.84
CA THR A 68 -1.22 -5.90 32.99
C THR A 68 -1.08 -4.50 33.57
N LEU A 69 -2.19 -3.77 33.75
CA LEU A 69 -2.23 -2.35 34.17
C LEU A 69 -1.46 -1.39 33.25
N ASP A 70 -1.04 -1.85 32.07
CA ASP A 70 -0.30 -1.06 31.10
C ASP A 70 -1.21 -0.03 30.40
N ILE A 71 -0.63 1.12 30.05
CA ILE A 71 -1.34 2.24 29.44
C ILE A 71 -0.95 2.28 27.96
N MET A 72 -1.85 1.82 27.11
CA MET A 72 -1.64 1.79 25.66
C MET A 72 -2.48 2.85 24.94
N ALA A 73 -1.88 3.52 23.96
CA ALA A 73 -2.59 4.42 23.05
C ALA A 73 -3.21 3.60 21.91
N VAL A 74 -4.53 3.51 21.88
CA VAL A 74 -5.27 2.78 20.84
C VAL A 74 -5.94 3.80 19.92
N PRO A 75 -5.80 3.68 18.58
CA PRO A 75 -6.54 4.52 17.65
C PRO A 75 -8.05 4.36 17.85
N GLN A 76 -8.72 5.45 18.22
CA GLN A 76 -10.17 5.52 18.40
C GLN A 76 -10.88 6.06 17.16
N GLY A 77 -10.17 6.79 16.30
CA GLY A 77 -10.70 7.32 15.05
C GLY A 77 -9.62 7.95 14.20
N SER A 78 -9.98 8.28 12.96
CA SER A 78 -9.12 9.00 12.03
C SER A 78 -9.91 10.06 11.27
N GLY A 79 -9.19 11.06 10.76
CA GLY A 79 -9.75 12.11 9.92
C GLY A 79 -8.67 12.85 9.15
N SER A 80 -9.06 13.96 8.53
CA SER A 80 -8.14 14.82 7.79
C SER A 80 -8.19 16.24 8.34
N GLY A 81 -7.13 16.98 8.11
CA GLY A 81 -7.08 18.41 8.34
C GLY A 81 -6.16 19.06 7.33
N PHE A 82 -5.94 20.36 7.49
CA PHE A 82 -4.97 21.08 6.68
C PHE A 82 -4.25 22.13 7.51
N ILE A 83 -3.04 22.46 7.07
CA ILE A 83 -2.18 23.45 7.71
C ILE A 83 -2.73 24.85 7.39
N TRP A 84 -3.04 25.62 8.42
CA TRP A 84 -3.59 26.97 8.32
C TRP A 84 -2.51 28.04 8.16
N ASP A 85 -1.39 27.87 8.85
CA ASP A 85 -0.29 28.83 8.86
C ASP A 85 1.08 28.17 9.01
N LYS A 86 2.14 28.99 8.88
CA LYS A 86 3.53 28.54 8.99
C LYS A 86 3.96 28.25 10.44
N GLN A 87 3.11 28.51 11.43
CA GLN A 87 3.39 28.19 12.83
C GLN A 87 3.01 26.74 13.15
N GLY A 88 2.30 26.05 12.25
CA GLY A 88 1.90 24.66 12.41
C GLY A 88 0.48 24.48 12.94
N ASN A 89 -0.36 25.53 12.88
CA ASN A 89 -1.77 25.38 13.26
C ASN A 89 -2.52 24.54 12.21
N ILE A 90 -3.28 23.55 12.67
CA ILE A 90 -4.04 22.62 11.81
C ILE A 90 -5.53 22.83 12.04
N VAL A 91 -6.30 22.92 10.96
CA VAL A 91 -7.77 23.02 10.98
C VAL A 91 -8.37 21.66 10.62
N THR A 92 -9.31 21.20 11.44
CA THR A 92 -10.10 19.98 11.23
C THR A 92 -11.49 20.13 11.83
N ASN A 93 -12.37 19.17 11.57
CA ASN A 93 -13.71 19.14 12.15
C ASN A 93 -13.67 18.74 13.63
N TYR A 94 -14.54 19.33 14.44
CA TYR A 94 -14.62 19.04 15.89
C TYR A 94 -14.83 17.54 16.21
N HIS A 95 -15.63 16.84 15.41
CA HIS A 95 -15.91 15.42 15.65
C HIS A 95 -14.68 14.51 15.48
N VAL A 96 -13.66 14.94 14.74
CA VAL A 96 -12.43 14.17 14.51
C VAL A 96 -11.60 14.10 15.79
N ILE A 97 -11.53 15.22 16.52
CA ILE A 97 -10.72 15.35 17.75
C ILE A 97 -11.51 15.05 19.04
N ARG A 98 -12.83 14.92 18.94
CA ARG A 98 -13.69 14.71 20.12
C ARG A 98 -13.29 13.42 20.86
N GLY A 99 -13.06 13.54 22.17
CA GLY A 99 -12.75 12.40 23.03
C GLY A 99 -11.37 11.77 22.78
N ALA A 100 -10.49 12.47 22.06
CA ALA A 100 -9.07 12.10 21.95
C ALA A 100 -8.37 12.32 23.27
N SER A 101 -7.52 11.36 23.67
CA SER A 101 -6.54 11.55 24.74
C SER A 101 -5.23 12.11 24.19
N ASP A 102 -4.91 11.77 22.93
CA ASP A 102 -3.75 12.24 22.19
C ASP A 102 -4.09 12.34 20.69
N LEU A 103 -3.40 13.22 19.97
CA LEU A 103 -3.59 13.46 18.54
C LEU A 103 -2.24 13.32 17.81
N ARG A 104 -2.22 12.56 16.72
CA ARG A 104 -1.04 12.44 15.85
C ARG A 104 -1.37 12.87 14.43
N CYS A 105 -0.48 13.66 13.85
CA CYS A 105 -0.59 14.27 12.52
C CYS A 105 0.57 13.81 11.64
#